data_AF-A0A8B6CG12-F1
#
_entry.id   AF-A0A8B6CG12-F1
#
_cell.length_a   1.000
_cell.length_b   1.000
_cell.length_c   1.000
_cell.angle_alpha   90.00
_cell.angle_beta   90.00
_cell.angle_gamma   90.00
#
_symmetry.space_group_name_H-M   'P 1'
#
loop_
_entity.id
_entity.type
_entity.pdbx_description
1 polymer ?
#
loop_
_entity_poly.entity_id
_entity_poly.type
_entity_poly.pdbx_seq_one_letter_code
_entity_poly.pdbx_strand_id
1 'polypeptide(L)'
;MLWFILISWLLFLNTETTLIQEDLPPAMIECLKTFDDRITTHQAAVHKFCWDFFNWENNSDYTNSISPKIYEYVIRLLSPFFPMKPLGITKSIRKEYRLLTDREREDFHKAVRMLKQDTSVPPNKYDALADLHTFAVSPSAHRGPSFPGWHRIFLVLFEMAIKEMVPGVILPYWDSTLDSNMIIPEQSVMFSEHFAGNNMGYVTTGPYRDFIGPNTGPLHRNISGSGAAISTEYAANILSQTRTKDITYPTADDSNCLEEAHNDVHDWIGGQMGEIDTSADDPLFYVHHAFIDYLWSLFRMSQKDKGINPEFDYPRTAYGEHHPLIDMKPFGYFRNIHGYSDYWTDHVYSYEYSPFCTPDQPTCKSKWLKCDTKNWQCISQHMPFQADIEKSIPNDFLIDGEQNLDLWCFVTVQIFYGTFADHLHSSYNEPDMLEFGHLNKKQLTHHECQQKDQNKIDIYVGSNGVSYSGQYLDFVVMDKNNPFATSRLNIAISNKDNSSSHISAHDSCGRLCSPLCLVIGSKPPKYKPCTGMLLHKNSSPDYCKKVTLDNTDVNYKSLSFIKFYCDKFGAILNEQNTKE
;
A
#
# COMPACT_ATOMS: atom_id res chain seq x y z
N MET A 1 29.43 63.98 -6.12
CA MET A 1 29.29 63.22 -4.86
C MET A 1 27.81 63.02 -4.46
N LEU A 2 26.91 62.85 -5.44
CA LEU A 2 25.45 62.69 -5.24
C LEU A 2 24.85 61.75 -6.33
N TRP A 3 25.66 60.82 -6.85
CA TRP A 3 25.25 59.81 -7.86
C TRP A 3 25.62 58.38 -7.46
N PHE A 4 26.10 58.17 -6.23
CA PHE A 4 26.51 56.86 -5.70
C PHE A 4 25.64 56.35 -4.54
N ILE A 5 24.52 57.02 -4.23
CA ILE A 5 23.63 56.66 -3.09
C ILE A 5 22.31 56.00 -3.57
N LEU A 6 22.09 55.87 -4.88
CA LEU A 6 20.82 55.35 -5.44
C LEU A 6 20.90 53.96 -6.10
N ILE A 7 22.06 53.27 -6.03
CA ILE A 7 22.22 51.90 -6.58
C ILE A 7 22.44 50.84 -5.47
N SER A 8 22.44 51.22 -4.19
CA SER A 8 22.53 50.26 -3.07
C SER A 8 21.19 49.96 -2.39
N TRP A 9 20.06 50.37 -2.99
CA TRP A 9 18.70 50.14 -2.45
C TRP A 9 17.78 49.30 -3.35
N LEU A 10 18.32 48.69 -4.42
CA LEU A 10 17.58 47.82 -5.35
C LEU A 10 18.19 46.40 -5.50
N LEU A 11 19.03 45.97 -4.55
CA LEU A 11 19.61 44.61 -4.50
C LEU A 11 19.33 43.89 -3.17
N PHE A 12 18.25 44.27 -2.47
CA PHE A 12 17.63 43.44 -1.44
C PHE A 12 16.22 43.07 -1.88
N LEU A 13 16.11 42.36 -3.00
CA LEU A 13 15.04 41.37 -3.11
C LEU A 13 15.47 40.21 -2.23
N ASN A 14 15.00 40.21 -0.98
CA ASN A 14 14.94 39.02 -0.15
C ASN A 14 14.23 37.95 -0.99
N THR A 15 14.96 37.01 -1.58
CA THR A 15 14.40 35.73 -1.97
C THR A 15 14.23 34.92 -0.69
N GLU A 16 13.21 35.25 0.08
CA GLU A 16 12.74 34.42 1.19
C GLU A 16 12.22 33.11 0.59
N THR A 17 12.96 32.04 0.87
CA THR A 17 12.63 30.65 0.54
C THR A 17 11.32 30.26 1.20
N THR A 18 10.40 29.65 0.46
CA THR A 18 9.02 29.47 0.93
C THR A 18 8.52 28.05 0.64
N LEU A 19 8.34 27.25 1.70
CA LEU A 19 7.38 26.15 1.65
C LEU A 19 5.99 26.79 1.61
N ILE A 20 5.23 26.51 0.56
CA ILE A 20 3.92 27.10 0.34
C ILE A 20 2.88 25.99 0.52
N GLN A 21 1.84 26.28 1.29
CA GLN A 21 0.68 25.41 1.36
C GLN A 21 -0.08 25.48 0.03
N GLU A 22 -0.34 24.34 -0.58
CA GLU A 22 -1.23 24.23 -1.74
C GLU A 22 -2.58 23.64 -1.35
N ASP A 23 -3.61 23.98 -2.11
CA ASP A 23 -4.91 23.30 -1.99
C ASP A 23 -4.81 21.90 -2.58
N LEU A 24 -5.65 20.98 -2.10
CA LEU A 24 -5.78 19.69 -2.77
C LEU A 24 -6.26 19.93 -4.21
N PRO A 25 -5.74 19.18 -5.18
CA PRO A 25 -6.20 19.31 -6.54
C PRO A 25 -7.70 18.98 -6.67
N PRO A 26 -8.46 19.68 -7.55
CA PRO A 26 -9.91 19.49 -7.66
C PRO A 26 -10.36 18.04 -7.91
N ALA A 27 -9.63 17.28 -8.73
CA ALA A 27 -9.93 15.87 -9.02
C ALA A 27 -9.74 14.97 -7.79
N MET A 28 -8.77 15.28 -6.93
CA MET A 28 -8.62 14.59 -5.65
C MET A 28 -9.75 14.94 -4.69
N ILE A 29 -10.16 16.21 -4.61
CA ILE A 29 -11.31 16.64 -3.80
C ILE A 29 -12.59 15.92 -4.28
N GLU A 30 -12.77 15.79 -5.60
CA GLU A 30 -13.89 15.06 -6.18
C GLU A 30 -13.84 13.57 -5.83
N CYS A 31 -12.66 12.95 -5.96
CA CYS A 31 -12.45 11.57 -5.52
C CYS A 31 -12.80 11.39 -4.05
N LEU A 32 -12.23 12.20 -3.14
CA LEU A 32 -12.51 12.12 -1.71
C LEU A 32 -13.99 12.30 -1.38
N LYS A 33 -14.69 13.19 -2.10
CA LYS A 33 -16.16 13.36 -1.97
C LYS A 33 -16.95 12.12 -2.35
N THR A 34 -16.46 11.29 -3.27
CA THR A 34 -17.13 10.02 -3.59
C THR A 34 -17.07 9.00 -2.44
N PHE A 35 -16.15 9.19 -1.49
CA PHE A 35 -15.96 8.34 -0.32
C PHE A 35 -16.52 8.96 0.98
N ASP A 36 -16.78 10.27 1.03
CA ASP A 36 -17.30 10.99 2.21
C ASP A 36 -18.68 10.47 2.70
N ASP A 37 -19.48 9.87 1.82
CA ASP A 37 -20.77 9.25 2.16
C ASP A 37 -20.65 7.84 2.78
N ARG A 38 -19.45 7.25 2.80
CA ARG A 38 -19.20 5.91 3.36
C ARG A 38 -18.20 6.04 4.49
N ILE A 39 -18.64 5.73 5.70
CA ILE A 39 -17.81 5.73 6.91
C ILE A 39 -16.83 4.54 6.79
N THR A 40 -15.74 4.72 6.05
CA THR A 40 -14.72 3.68 5.87
C THR A 40 -13.71 3.72 7.01
N THR A 41 -13.36 2.57 7.57
CA THR A 41 -12.42 2.45 8.71
C THR A 41 -10.96 2.72 8.31
N HIS A 42 -10.65 2.83 7.01
CA HIS A 42 -9.31 3.01 6.46
C HIS A 42 -9.19 4.31 5.67
N GLN A 43 -9.37 5.44 6.36
CA GLN A 43 -9.28 6.77 5.74
C GLN A 43 -7.92 7.00 5.05
N ALA A 44 -6.83 6.42 5.57
CA ALA A 44 -5.51 6.48 4.94
C ALA A 44 -5.48 5.78 3.57
N ALA A 45 -6.13 4.62 3.42
CA ALA A 45 -6.20 3.88 2.16
C ALA A 45 -7.07 4.61 1.12
N VAL A 46 -8.16 5.26 1.54
CA VAL A 46 -8.98 6.13 0.67
C VAL A 46 -8.17 7.33 0.20
N HIS A 47 -7.45 7.98 1.12
CA HIS A 47 -6.62 9.13 0.80
C HIS A 47 -5.49 8.75 -0.15
N LYS A 48 -4.83 7.61 0.09
CA LYS A 48 -3.82 7.03 -0.81
C LYS A 48 -4.41 6.72 -2.19
N PHE A 49 -5.56 6.06 -2.25
CA PHE A 49 -6.21 5.75 -3.53
C PHE A 49 -6.57 7.00 -4.34
N CYS A 50 -7.17 8.02 -3.71
CA CYS A 50 -7.50 9.26 -4.41
C CYS A 50 -6.25 10.02 -4.84
N TRP A 51 -5.15 9.86 -4.11
CA TRP A 51 -3.85 10.38 -4.47
C TRP A 51 -3.29 9.68 -5.72
N ASP A 52 -3.30 8.36 -5.70
CA ASP A 52 -2.88 7.50 -6.80
C ASP A 52 -3.70 7.78 -8.07
N PHE A 53 -5.01 7.94 -7.92
CA PHE A 53 -5.92 8.33 -9.02
C PHE A 53 -5.65 9.74 -9.55
N PHE A 54 -5.34 10.70 -8.68
CA PHE A 54 -4.98 12.06 -9.10
C PHE A 54 -3.67 12.09 -9.90
N ASN A 55 -2.66 11.36 -9.41
CA ASN A 55 -1.38 11.21 -10.11
C ASN A 55 -1.59 10.61 -11.50
N TRP A 56 -2.51 9.65 -11.64
CA TRP A 56 -2.89 9.08 -12.94
C TRP A 56 -3.43 10.12 -13.94
N GLU A 57 -4.34 11.02 -13.53
CA GLU A 57 -4.90 12.02 -14.45
C GLU A 57 -3.88 13.07 -14.91
N ASN A 58 -2.93 13.45 -14.04
CA ASN A 58 -2.02 14.58 -14.30
C ASN A 58 -0.61 14.19 -14.73
N ASN A 59 -0.10 13.02 -14.33
CA ASN A 59 1.17 12.48 -14.81
C ASN A 59 0.96 11.62 -16.07
N SER A 60 0.22 12.17 -17.04
CA SER A 60 -0.10 11.55 -18.33
C SER A 60 1.13 11.16 -19.20
N ASP A 61 2.34 11.60 -18.81
CA ASP A 61 3.60 11.13 -19.39
C ASP A 61 4.00 9.71 -18.94
N TYR A 62 3.43 9.18 -17.85
CA TYR A 62 3.54 7.77 -17.42
C TYR A 62 2.45 6.87 -18.03
N THR A 63 1.86 7.27 -19.16
CA THR A 63 1.14 6.32 -20.00
C THR A 63 2.14 5.42 -20.70
N ASN A 64 2.68 4.43 -19.99
CA ASN A 64 3.31 3.28 -20.64
C ASN A 64 2.21 2.56 -21.43
N SER A 65 1.94 3.03 -22.65
CA SER A 65 1.21 2.23 -23.63
C SER A 65 1.97 0.92 -23.73
N ILE A 66 1.33 -0.17 -23.30
CA ILE A 66 1.93 -1.51 -23.33
C ILE A 66 2.55 -1.71 -24.70
N SER A 67 3.87 -1.90 -24.72
CA SER A 67 4.58 -1.93 -25.99
C SER A 67 4.04 -3.07 -26.86
N PRO A 68 4.07 -2.96 -28.20
CA PRO A 68 3.59 -4.02 -29.07
C PRO A 68 4.22 -5.39 -28.77
N LYS A 69 5.50 -5.42 -28.36
CA LYS A 69 6.19 -6.65 -27.96
C LYS A 69 5.63 -7.28 -26.67
N ILE A 70 5.32 -6.45 -25.67
CA ILE A 70 4.69 -6.93 -24.43
C ILE A 70 3.30 -7.46 -24.77
N TYR A 71 2.51 -6.73 -25.56
CA TYR A 71 1.19 -7.16 -25.98
C TYR A 71 1.23 -8.50 -26.76
N GLU A 72 2.14 -8.65 -27.72
CA GLU A 72 2.33 -9.92 -28.45
C GLU A 72 2.68 -11.08 -27.51
N TYR A 73 3.54 -10.84 -26.52
CA TYR A 73 3.90 -11.85 -25.51
C TYR A 73 2.69 -12.28 -24.66
N VAL A 74 1.89 -11.31 -24.19
CA VAL A 74 0.65 -11.55 -23.44
C VAL A 74 -0.35 -12.37 -24.26
N ILE A 75 -0.61 -11.94 -25.49
CA ILE A 75 -1.56 -12.63 -26.38
C ILE A 75 -1.08 -14.04 -26.71
N ARG A 76 0.22 -14.25 -26.93
CA ARG A 76 0.77 -15.59 -27.18
C ARG A 76 0.52 -16.54 -26.01
N LEU A 77 0.69 -16.07 -24.77
CA LEU A 77 0.46 -16.89 -23.57
C LEU A 77 -1.02 -17.16 -23.31
N LEU A 78 -1.91 -16.20 -23.60
CA LEU A 78 -3.34 -16.30 -23.30
C LEU A 78 -4.20 -16.87 -24.43
N SER A 79 -3.77 -16.74 -25.68
CA SER A 79 -4.53 -17.19 -26.86
C SER A 79 -4.94 -18.68 -26.83
N PRO A 80 -4.17 -19.63 -26.28
CA PRO A 80 -4.63 -21.02 -26.19
C PRO A 80 -5.91 -21.18 -25.38
N PHE A 81 -6.15 -20.32 -24.39
CA PHE A 81 -7.32 -20.38 -23.52
C PHE A 81 -8.56 -19.75 -24.13
N PHE A 82 -8.48 -19.14 -25.32
CA PHE A 82 -9.65 -18.60 -26.02
C PHE A 82 -10.07 -19.55 -27.16
N PRO A 83 -11.38 -19.90 -27.31
CA PRO A 83 -12.56 -19.39 -26.62
C PRO A 83 -12.98 -20.26 -25.42
N MET A 84 -12.07 -20.51 -24.47
CA MET A 84 -12.33 -21.22 -23.20
C MET A 84 -12.82 -22.66 -23.39
N LYS A 85 -12.14 -23.40 -24.27
CA LYS A 85 -12.37 -24.83 -24.50
C LYS A 85 -11.37 -25.66 -23.71
N PRO A 86 -11.74 -26.86 -23.21
CA PRO A 86 -10.82 -27.72 -22.50
C PRO A 86 -9.57 -27.97 -23.34
N LEU A 87 -8.42 -27.61 -22.78
CA LEU A 87 -7.13 -27.89 -23.39
C LEU A 87 -6.60 -29.21 -22.84
N GLY A 88 -5.80 -29.94 -23.62
CA GLY A 88 -5.04 -31.10 -23.13
C GLY A 88 -3.90 -30.73 -22.19
N ILE A 89 -4.05 -29.66 -21.41
CA ILE A 89 -3.07 -29.18 -20.43
C ILE A 89 -3.25 -29.90 -19.11
N THR A 90 -2.14 -30.13 -18.42
CA THR A 90 -2.18 -30.65 -17.06
C THR A 90 -2.60 -29.55 -16.10
N LYS A 91 -3.74 -29.76 -15.44
CA LYS A 91 -4.24 -28.87 -14.39
C LYS A 91 -3.20 -28.74 -13.26
N SER A 92 -2.92 -27.51 -12.86
CA SER A 92 -1.92 -27.22 -11.82
C SER A 92 -2.55 -27.13 -10.44
N ILE A 93 -1.84 -27.57 -9.41
CA ILE A 93 -2.32 -27.52 -8.01
C ILE A 93 -1.49 -26.47 -7.29
N ARG A 94 -2.07 -25.29 -7.06
CA ARG A 94 -1.46 -24.21 -6.28
C ARG A 94 -1.50 -24.59 -4.79
N LYS A 95 -0.36 -24.47 -4.12
CA LYS A 95 -0.18 -24.85 -2.72
C LYS A 95 0.25 -23.64 -1.89
N GLU A 96 0.00 -23.70 -0.59
CA GLU A 96 0.52 -22.70 0.33
C GLU A 96 2.07 -22.70 0.26
N TYR A 97 2.68 -21.52 0.17
CA TYR A 97 4.09 -21.35 -0.16
C TYR A 97 5.04 -22.06 0.82
N ARG A 98 4.68 -22.07 2.10
CA ARG A 98 5.42 -22.76 3.18
C ARG A 98 5.12 -24.26 3.23
N LEU A 99 4.13 -24.77 2.50
CA LEU A 99 3.91 -26.21 2.30
C LEU A 99 4.66 -26.80 1.10
N LEU A 100 5.22 -25.96 0.21
CA LEU A 100 6.05 -26.44 -0.89
C LEU A 100 7.24 -27.26 -0.36
N THR A 101 7.53 -28.35 -1.05
CA THR A 101 8.81 -29.06 -0.86
C THR A 101 9.97 -28.13 -1.22
N ASP A 102 11.16 -28.42 -0.68
CA ASP A 102 12.37 -27.62 -0.99
C ASP A 102 12.65 -27.58 -2.50
N ARG A 103 12.30 -28.65 -3.24
CA ARG A 103 12.42 -28.70 -4.70
C ARG A 103 11.40 -27.81 -5.42
N GLU A 104 10.12 -27.94 -5.08
CA GLU A 104 9.06 -27.11 -5.68
C GLU A 104 9.33 -25.62 -5.44
N ARG A 105 9.77 -25.26 -4.23
CA ARG A 105 10.11 -23.88 -3.88
C ARG A 105 11.31 -23.36 -4.69
N GLU A 106 12.37 -24.15 -4.84
CA GLU A 106 13.50 -23.75 -5.68
C GLU A 106 13.13 -23.65 -7.16
N ASP A 107 12.29 -24.56 -7.68
CA ASP A 107 11.80 -24.49 -9.06
C ASP A 107 10.97 -23.21 -9.29
N PHE A 108 10.13 -22.81 -8.33
CA PHE A 108 9.42 -21.52 -8.36
C PHE A 108 10.37 -20.32 -8.36
N HIS A 109 11.27 -20.24 -7.38
CA HIS A 109 12.23 -19.13 -7.31
C HIS A 109 13.08 -19.03 -8.57
N LYS A 110 13.54 -20.18 -9.08
CA LYS A 110 14.34 -20.25 -10.31
C LYS A 110 13.55 -19.74 -11.51
N ALA A 111 12.29 -20.15 -11.67
CA ALA A 111 11.45 -19.70 -12.79
C ALA A 111 11.25 -18.18 -12.78
N VAL A 112 10.98 -17.59 -11.61
CA VAL A 112 10.82 -16.13 -11.46
C VAL A 112 12.13 -15.39 -11.76
N ARG A 113 13.28 -15.87 -11.25
CA ARG A 113 14.60 -15.30 -11.61
C ARG A 113 14.90 -15.41 -13.11
N MET A 114 14.52 -16.52 -13.75
CA MET A 114 14.71 -16.69 -15.20
C MET A 114 13.85 -15.71 -16.00
N LEU A 115 12.62 -15.41 -15.58
CA LEU A 115 11.82 -14.34 -16.21
C LEU A 115 12.52 -12.98 -16.10
N LYS A 116 13.08 -12.65 -14.93
CA LYS A 116 13.81 -11.40 -14.71
C LYS A 116 15.08 -11.29 -15.56
N GLN A 117 15.72 -12.42 -15.85
CA GLN A 117 16.94 -12.49 -16.68
C GLN A 117 16.66 -12.52 -18.19
N ASP A 118 15.47 -12.96 -18.62
CA ASP A 118 15.13 -13.11 -20.03
C ASP A 118 14.71 -11.77 -20.66
N THR A 119 15.63 -11.16 -21.41
CA THR A 119 15.45 -9.87 -22.11
C THR A 119 14.83 -9.99 -23.50
N SER A 120 14.32 -11.17 -23.89
CA SER A 120 13.66 -11.34 -25.19
C SER A 120 12.38 -10.50 -25.35
N VAL A 121 11.75 -10.13 -24.23
CA VAL A 121 10.71 -9.10 -24.16
C VAL A 121 11.26 -7.94 -23.32
N PRO A 122 11.40 -6.72 -23.85
CA PRO A 122 11.94 -5.60 -23.09
C PRO A 122 11.00 -5.15 -21.96
N PRO A 123 11.54 -4.70 -20.80
CA PRO A 123 12.97 -4.70 -20.47
C PRO A 123 13.49 -6.10 -20.10
N ASN A 124 12.66 -6.93 -19.48
CA ASN A 124 12.76 -8.39 -19.42
C ASN A 124 11.35 -8.96 -19.24
N LYS A 125 11.18 -10.28 -19.37
CA LYS A 125 9.85 -10.92 -19.29
C LYS A 125 9.14 -10.74 -17.94
N TYR A 126 9.87 -10.59 -16.83
CA TYR A 126 9.25 -10.34 -15.53
C TYR A 126 8.70 -8.91 -15.47
N ASP A 127 9.53 -7.93 -15.77
CA ASP A 127 9.13 -6.51 -15.73
C ASP A 127 8.07 -6.19 -16.79
N ALA A 128 8.15 -6.84 -17.96
CA ALA A 128 7.09 -6.76 -18.98
C ALA A 128 5.72 -7.25 -18.49
N LEU A 129 5.69 -8.19 -17.54
CA LEU A 129 4.46 -8.64 -16.90
C LEU A 129 4.05 -7.70 -15.77
N ALA A 130 5.00 -7.21 -14.97
CA ALA A 130 4.74 -6.21 -13.92
C ALA A 130 4.12 -4.92 -14.50
N ASP A 131 4.64 -4.45 -15.65
CA ASP A 131 4.14 -3.28 -16.40
C ASP A 131 2.68 -3.42 -16.91
N LEU A 132 2.05 -4.60 -16.78
CA LEU A 132 0.63 -4.78 -17.10
C LEU A 132 -0.29 -4.29 -15.97
N HIS A 133 0.21 -4.24 -14.74
CA HIS A 133 -0.51 -3.80 -13.55
C HIS A 133 -0.13 -2.35 -13.21
N THR A 134 -0.40 -1.47 -14.16
CA THR A 134 -0.09 -0.04 -14.04
C THR A 134 -1.33 0.78 -13.73
N PHE A 135 -1.14 2.04 -13.34
CA PHE A 135 -2.24 3.00 -13.15
C PHE A 135 -3.15 3.11 -14.38
N ALA A 136 -2.61 2.97 -15.60
CA ALA A 136 -3.40 3.01 -16.83
C ALA A 136 -4.43 1.87 -16.94
N VAL A 137 -4.18 0.74 -16.29
CA VAL A 137 -5.07 -0.44 -16.27
C VAL A 137 -5.84 -0.56 -14.96
N SER A 138 -5.39 0.13 -13.90
CA SER A 138 -6.00 0.13 -12.58
C SER A 138 -7.53 0.36 -12.58
N PRO A 139 -8.11 1.31 -13.35
CA PRO A 139 -9.57 1.48 -13.42
C PRO A 139 -10.35 0.25 -13.94
N SER A 140 -9.70 -0.67 -14.65
CA SER A 140 -10.30 -1.93 -15.11
C SER A 140 -10.05 -3.09 -14.13
N ALA A 141 -9.04 -2.95 -13.25
CA ALA A 141 -8.55 -4.00 -12.36
C ALA A 141 -8.94 -3.80 -10.88
N HIS A 142 -9.26 -2.58 -10.45
CA HIS A 142 -9.48 -2.19 -9.05
C HIS A 142 -10.76 -1.40 -8.83
N ARG A 143 -11.27 -1.37 -7.60
CA ARG A 143 -12.48 -0.66 -7.16
C ARG A 143 -13.76 -1.08 -7.88
N GLY A 144 -13.83 -2.34 -8.29
CA GLY A 144 -15.04 -2.85 -8.91
C GLY A 144 -15.10 -4.36 -9.07
N PRO A 145 -16.22 -4.89 -9.55
CA PRO A 145 -16.48 -6.32 -9.56
C PRO A 145 -15.63 -7.13 -10.54
N SER A 146 -14.89 -6.48 -11.46
CA SER A 146 -13.91 -7.19 -12.27
C SER A 146 -12.62 -7.51 -11.50
N PHE A 147 -12.35 -6.87 -10.35
CA PHE A 147 -11.13 -7.08 -9.54
C PHE A 147 -10.71 -8.55 -9.38
N PRO A 148 -11.56 -9.46 -8.87
CA PRO A 148 -11.14 -10.84 -8.67
C PRO A 148 -10.91 -11.57 -10.00
N GLY A 149 -11.70 -11.25 -11.04
CA GLY A 149 -11.58 -11.85 -12.36
C GLY A 149 -10.36 -11.36 -13.15
N TRP A 150 -10.01 -10.09 -13.02
CA TRP A 150 -8.85 -9.48 -13.67
C TRP A 150 -7.56 -10.07 -13.13
N HIS A 151 -7.40 -10.08 -11.80
CA HIS A 151 -6.23 -10.63 -11.14
C HIS A 151 -6.12 -12.14 -11.36
N ARG A 152 -7.24 -12.88 -11.43
CA ARG A 152 -7.23 -14.30 -11.82
C ARG A 152 -6.58 -14.53 -13.18
N ILE A 153 -6.97 -13.77 -14.20
CA ILE A 153 -6.40 -13.92 -15.55
C ILE A 153 -4.94 -13.47 -15.56
N PHE A 154 -4.58 -12.44 -14.79
CA PHE A 154 -3.19 -12.02 -14.63
C PHE A 154 -2.33 -13.12 -13.99
N LEU A 155 -2.82 -13.82 -12.96
CA LEU A 155 -2.13 -14.95 -12.35
C LEU A 155 -1.99 -16.13 -13.31
N VAL A 156 -2.99 -16.40 -14.16
CA VAL A 156 -2.87 -17.44 -15.20
C VAL A 156 -1.79 -17.06 -16.20
N LEU A 157 -1.74 -15.80 -16.65
CA LEU A 157 -0.69 -15.29 -17.53
C LEU A 157 0.71 -15.49 -16.89
N PHE A 158 0.88 -15.05 -15.64
CA PHE A 158 2.15 -15.21 -14.91
C PHE A 158 2.52 -16.69 -14.73
N GLU A 159 1.54 -17.54 -14.38
CA GLU A 159 1.75 -18.97 -14.21
C GLU A 159 2.19 -19.66 -15.52
N MET A 160 1.67 -19.21 -16.67
CA MET A 160 2.16 -19.69 -17.96
C MET A 160 3.59 -19.24 -18.23
N ALA A 161 3.92 -17.98 -17.93
CA ALA A 161 5.26 -17.44 -18.10
C ALA A 161 6.32 -18.21 -17.29
N ILE A 162 6.06 -18.50 -16.01
CA ILE A 162 7.00 -19.30 -15.20
C ILE A 162 7.13 -20.74 -15.71
N LYS A 163 6.06 -21.33 -16.28
CA LYS A 163 6.10 -22.68 -16.88
C LYS A 163 6.90 -22.76 -18.16
N GLU A 164 7.02 -21.66 -18.90
CA GLU A 164 7.96 -21.59 -20.04
C GLU A 164 9.42 -21.72 -19.58
N MET A 165 9.72 -21.21 -18.38
CA MET A 165 11.08 -21.24 -17.81
C MET A 165 11.39 -22.58 -17.13
N VAL A 166 10.46 -23.09 -16.34
CA VAL A 166 10.60 -24.35 -15.61
C VAL A 166 9.33 -25.19 -15.81
N PRO A 167 9.36 -26.21 -16.69
CA PRO A 167 8.20 -27.07 -16.92
C PRO A 167 7.72 -27.75 -15.63
N GLY A 168 6.41 -27.67 -15.38
CA GLY A 168 5.79 -28.26 -14.19
C GLY A 168 5.90 -27.43 -12.91
N VAL A 169 6.51 -26.23 -12.96
CA VAL A 169 6.51 -25.29 -11.83
C VAL A 169 5.09 -24.89 -11.45
N ILE A 170 4.89 -24.65 -10.16
CA ILE A 170 3.62 -24.28 -9.55
C ILE A 170 3.72 -22.82 -9.10
N LEU A 171 2.66 -22.04 -9.32
CA LEU A 171 2.48 -20.76 -8.64
C LEU A 171 1.91 -21.04 -7.24
N PRO A 172 2.67 -20.83 -6.15
CA PRO A 172 2.13 -20.97 -4.80
C PRO A 172 1.22 -19.79 -4.46
N TYR A 173 0.46 -19.93 -3.37
CA TYR A 173 -0.21 -18.83 -2.71
C TYR A 173 0.38 -18.60 -1.32
N TRP A 174 0.37 -17.35 -0.85
CA TRP A 174 0.81 -16.98 0.48
C TRP A 174 -0.39 -16.65 1.35
N ASP A 175 -0.75 -17.57 2.26
CA ASP A 175 -1.81 -17.33 3.23
C ASP A 175 -1.31 -16.44 4.37
N SER A 176 -1.58 -15.14 4.26
CA SER A 176 -1.18 -14.14 5.27
C SER A 176 -1.94 -14.29 6.60
N THR A 177 -3.02 -15.07 6.67
CA THR A 177 -3.72 -15.32 7.95
C THR A 177 -2.87 -16.15 8.90
N LEU A 178 -1.99 -16.99 8.37
CA LEU A 178 -1.00 -17.72 9.17
C LEU A 178 0.02 -16.77 9.82
N ASP A 179 0.28 -15.63 9.19
CA ASP A 179 1.18 -14.57 9.66
C ASP A 179 0.46 -13.66 10.66
N SER A 180 -0.79 -13.26 10.37
CA SER A 180 -1.60 -12.43 11.28
C SER A 180 -1.76 -13.04 12.67
N ASN A 181 -1.78 -14.37 12.74
CA ASN A 181 -1.93 -15.12 13.99
C ASN A 181 -0.61 -15.23 14.81
N MET A 182 0.51 -14.70 14.30
CA MET A 182 1.74 -14.55 15.07
C MET A 182 1.63 -13.38 16.07
N ILE A 183 2.42 -13.44 17.15
CA ILE A 183 2.58 -12.29 18.06
C ILE A 183 3.20 -11.10 17.31
N ILE A 184 4.17 -11.37 16.42
CA ILE A 184 4.88 -10.37 15.61
C ILE A 184 4.90 -10.91 14.15
N PRO A 185 3.86 -10.64 13.33
CA PRO A 185 3.78 -11.05 11.92
C PRO A 185 4.97 -10.58 11.08
N GLU A 186 5.56 -9.43 11.45
CA GLU A 186 6.73 -8.87 10.78
C GLU A 186 7.95 -9.79 10.89
N GLN A 187 7.99 -10.68 11.89
CA GLN A 187 9.03 -11.68 12.06
C GLN A 187 8.70 -13.01 11.39
N SER A 188 7.70 -13.06 10.51
CA SER A 188 7.38 -14.28 9.78
C SER A 188 8.58 -14.80 8.98
N VAL A 189 8.73 -16.13 8.95
CA VAL A 189 9.71 -16.80 8.09
C VAL A 189 9.52 -16.51 6.60
N MET A 190 8.34 -16.01 6.19
CA MET A 190 8.12 -15.49 4.85
C MET A 190 9.14 -14.43 4.44
N PHE A 191 9.63 -13.65 5.41
CA PHE A 191 10.63 -12.60 5.19
C PHE A 191 12.07 -13.07 5.49
N SER A 192 12.35 -14.34 5.25
CA SER A 192 13.69 -14.93 5.36
C SER A 192 14.30 -15.20 3.98
N GLU A 193 15.60 -15.50 3.96
CA GLU A 193 16.32 -15.90 2.75
C GLU A 193 15.76 -17.16 2.07
N HIS A 194 14.96 -17.95 2.77
CA HIS A 194 14.35 -19.16 2.22
C HIS A 194 13.07 -18.90 1.42
N PHE A 195 12.52 -17.68 1.51
CA PHE A 195 11.25 -17.28 0.91
C PHE A 195 11.37 -15.94 0.18
N ALA A 196 10.88 -14.84 0.73
CA ALA A 196 10.80 -13.57 0.01
C ALA A 196 12.04 -12.69 0.17
N GLY A 197 12.96 -13.01 1.09
CA GLY A 197 14.01 -12.10 1.54
C GLY A 197 13.55 -11.17 2.66
N ASN A 198 14.44 -10.30 3.15
CA ASN A 198 14.20 -9.41 4.27
C ASN A 198 12.95 -8.52 4.08
N ASN A 199 12.38 -8.11 5.22
CA ASN A 199 11.14 -7.35 5.32
C ASN A 199 11.31 -5.82 5.30
N MET A 200 12.53 -5.33 5.50
CA MET A 200 12.81 -3.90 5.68
C MET A 200 13.97 -3.44 4.80
N GLY A 201 13.81 -2.26 4.18
CA GLY A 201 14.73 -1.65 3.23
C GLY A 201 14.92 -2.48 1.97
N TYR A 202 16.06 -2.27 1.31
CA TYR A 202 16.45 -3.06 0.15
C TYR A 202 16.50 -4.56 0.46
N VAL A 203 15.82 -5.34 -0.36
CA VAL A 203 15.87 -6.80 -0.31
C VAL A 203 17.27 -7.22 -0.74
N THR A 204 18.06 -7.69 0.21
CA THR A 204 19.47 -8.10 0.03
C THR A 204 19.68 -9.59 0.31
N THR A 205 18.62 -10.27 0.75
CA THR A 205 18.61 -11.69 1.08
C THR A 205 17.56 -12.45 0.26
N GLY A 206 17.74 -13.77 0.17
CA GLY A 206 16.80 -14.64 -0.52
C GLY A 206 16.82 -14.57 -2.06
N PRO A 207 15.81 -15.16 -2.72
CA PRO A 207 15.82 -15.39 -4.16
C PRO A 207 15.66 -14.12 -5.00
N TYR A 208 15.24 -13.01 -4.40
CA TYR A 208 14.91 -11.77 -5.09
C TYR A 208 15.87 -10.61 -4.77
N ARG A 209 16.98 -10.89 -4.09
CA ARG A 209 17.95 -9.88 -3.63
C ARG A 209 18.60 -9.01 -4.72
N ASP A 210 18.59 -9.51 -5.96
CA ASP A 210 19.21 -8.86 -7.11
C ASP A 210 18.14 -8.26 -8.06
N PHE A 211 16.88 -8.16 -7.61
CA PHE A 211 15.80 -7.59 -8.40
C PHE A 211 15.94 -6.06 -8.43
N ILE A 212 15.97 -5.50 -9.63
CA ILE A 212 16.03 -4.05 -9.88
C ILE A 212 14.95 -3.76 -10.91
N GLY A 213 13.94 -2.97 -10.55
CA GLY A 213 12.90 -2.53 -11.46
C GLY A 213 13.40 -1.40 -12.38
N PRO A 214 12.91 -1.32 -13.64
CA PRO A 214 13.41 -0.36 -14.62
C PRO A 214 13.28 1.10 -14.18
N ASN A 215 12.19 1.43 -13.49
CA ASN A 215 11.86 2.79 -13.04
C ASN A 215 11.81 2.92 -11.51
N THR A 216 11.90 1.79 -10.79
CA THR A 216 11.72 1.72 -9.33
C THR A 216 13.01 1.43 -8.58
N GLY A 217 14.08 1.03 -9.29
CA GLY A 217 15.36 0.72 -8.67
C GLY A 217 15.36 -0.63 -7.93
N PRO A 218 16.31 -0.87 -7.02
CA PRO A 218 16.40 -2.12 -6.28
C PRO A 218 15.12 -2.42 -5.48
N LEU A 219 14.76 -3.71 -5.43
CA LEU A 219 13.60 -4.17 -4.67
C LEU A 219 13.72 -3.76 -3.21
N HIS A 220 12.69 -3.12 -2.65
CA HIS A 220 12.66 -2.71 -1.24
C HIS A 220 11.27 -2.90 -0.63
N ARG A 221 11.24 -3.06 0.70
CA ARG A 221 10.03 -3.26 1.50
C ARG A 221 10.12 -2.44 2.78
N ASN A 222 8.98 -1.98 3.27
CA ASN A 222 8.87 -1.18 4.48
C ASN A 222 7.75 -1.73 5.37
N ILE A 223 7.93 -2.98 5.80
CA ILE A 223 7.00 -3.62 6.72
C ILE A 223 6.83 -2.78 7.99
N SER A 224 5.62 -2.76 8.53
CA SER A 224 5.25 -1.95 9.71
C SER A 224 5.10 -0.47 9.45
N GLY A 225 4.77 -0.03 8.23
CA GLY A 225 4.44 1.38 7.93
C GLY A 225 2.95 1.71 8.02
N SER A 226 2.10 0.80 7.57
CA SER A 226 0.63 0.90 7.49
C SER A 226 0.05 -0.50 7.25
N GLY A 227 -1.27 -0.69 7.20
CA GLY A 227 -1.88 -1.98 6.85
C GLY A 227 -1.62 -3.14 7.81
N ALA A 228 -2.06 -4.34 7.42
CA ALA A 228 -1.82 -5.57 8.16
C ALA A 228 -1.90 -6.83 7.27
N ALA A 229 -1.36 -7.94 7.77
CA ALA A 229 -1.70 -9.27 7.25
C ALA A 229 -3.21 -9.52 7.39
N ILE A 230 -3.85 -10.15 6.40
CA ILE A 230 -5.29 -10.51 6.46
C ILE A 230 -5.53 -11.36 7.71
N SER A 231 -6.47 -10.94 8.57
CA SER A 231 -6.81 -11.70 9.77
C SER A 231 -7.73 -12.88 9.45
N THR A 232 -7.68 -13.91 10.30
CA THR A 232 -8.61 -15.05 10.21
C THR A 232 -10.09 -14.59 10.29
N GLU A 233 -10.38 -13.55 11.07
CA GLU A 233 -11.71 -12.97 11.20
C GLU A 233 -12.17 -12.30 9.90
N TYR A 234 -11.30 -11.49 9.27
CA TYR A 234 -11.63 -10.83 8.00
C TYR A 234 -11.87 -11.87 6.90
N ALA A 235 -10.99 -12.88 6.79
CA ALA A 235 -11.20 -13.99 5.87
C ALA A 235 -12.55 -14.70 6.11
N ALA A 236 -12.92 -14.92 7.38
CA ALA A 236 -14.22 -15.50 7.73
C ALA A 236 -15.40 -14.59 7.34
N ASN A 237 -15.27 -13.26 7.50
CA ASN A 237 -16.29 -12.30 7.10
C ASN A 237 -16.57 -12.36 5.60
N ILE A 238 -15.53 -12.41 4.76
CA ILE A 238 -15.64 -12.59 3.31
C ILE A 238 -16.36 -13.92 2.99
N LEU A 239 -15.91 -15.02 3.58
CA LEU A 239 -16.45 -16.37 3.31
C LEU A 239 -17.88 -16.58 3.83
N SER A 240 -18.31 -15.78 4.81
CA SER A 240 -19.68 -15.80 5.34
C SER A 240 -20.71 -15.19 4.37
N GLN A 241 -20.25 -14.34 3.44
CA GLN A 241 -21.12 -13.70 2.46
C GLN A 241 -21.72 -14.71 1.46
N THR A 242 -22.68 -14.25 0.66
CA THR A 242 -23.41 -15.12 -0.27
C THR A 242 -23.42 -14.62 -1.70
N ARG A 243 -23.43 -13.30 -1.95
CA ARG A 243 -23.38 -12.74 -3.31
C ARG A 243 -22.09 -12.00 -3.53
N THR A 244 -21.58 -12.02 -4.76
CA THR A 244 -20.30 -11.38 -5.11
C THR A 244 -20.33 -9.88 -4.85
N LYS A 245 -21.50 -9.25 -5.05
CA LYS A 245 -21.70 -7.83 -4.73
C LYS A 245 -21.46 -7.50 -3.24
N ASP A 246 -21.57 -8.48 -2.35
CA ASP A 246 -21.40 -8.32 -0.90
C ASP A 246 -19.92 -8.46 -0.50
N ILE A 247 -19.01 -8.79 -1.44
CA ILE A 247 -17.56 -8.90 -1.21
C ILE A 247 -16.71 -8.07 -2.19
N THR A 248 -17.34 -7.33 -3.11
CA THR A 248 -16.66 -6.45 -4.06
C THR A 248 -17.22 -5.03 -4.04
N TYR A 249 -16.38 -4.07 -4.39
CA TYR A 249 -16.84 -2.73 -4.73
C TYR A 249 -17.89 -2.73 -5.88
N PRO A 250 -18.78 -1.73 -5.92
CA PRO A 250 -18.93 -0.63 -4.96
C PRO A 250 -19.94 -0.94 -3.85
N THR A 251 -20.29 -2.19 -3.56
CA THR A 251 -21.43 -2.48 -2.67
C THR A 251 -21.09 -3.24 -1.41
N ALA A 252 -19.93 -3.88 -1.33
CA ALA A 252 -19.46 -4.52 -0.11
C ALA A 252 -19.23 -3.51 1.01
N ASP A 253 -19.39 -3.97 2.25
CA ASP A 253 -18.91 -3.25 3.42
C ASP A 253 -17.39 -3.43 3.50
N ASP A 254 -16.67 -2.49 4.12
CA ASP A 254 -15.21 -2.60 4.20
C ASP A 254 -14.79 -3.92 4.86
N SER A 255 -15.42 -4.30 5.98
CA SER A 255 -15.05 -5.48 6.77
C SER A 255 -15.30 -6.84 6.10
N ASN A 256 -15.91 -6.88 4.92
CA ASN A 256 -16.10 -8.08 4.11
C ASN A 256 -15.70 -7.90 2.63
N CYS A 257 -15.07 -6.78 2.28
CA CYS A 257 -14.59 -6.52 0.94
C CYS A 257 -13.28 -7.26 0.67
N LEU A 258 -13.26 -8.09 -0.36
CA LEU A 258 -12.08 -8.87 -0.76
C LEU A 258 -10.92 -7.96 -1.17
N GLU A 259 -11.22 -6.85 -1.84
CA GLU A 259 -10.22 -5.88 -2.30
C GLU A 259 -9.63 -5.07 -1.15
N GLU A 260 -10.41 -4.75 -0.11
CA GLU A 260 -9.89 -4.05 1.07
C GLU A 260 -8.96 -4.93 1.91
N ALA A 261 -9.34 -6.20 2.16
CA ALA A 261 -8.44 -7.16 2.81
C ALA A 261 -7.12 -7.34 2.03
N HIS A 262 -7.21 -7.30 0.71
CA HIS A 262 -6.05 -7.32 -0.18
C HIS A 262 -5.19 -6.07 -0.01
N ASN A 263 -5.79 -4.87 0.04
CA ASN A 263 -5.09 -3.59 0.15
C ASN A 263 -4.30 -3.51 1.47
N ASP A 264 -4.85 -4.04 2.57
CA ASP A 264 -4.17 -4.08 3.86
C ASP A 264 -2.80 -4.76 3.78
N VAL A 265 -2.64 -5.80 2.95
CA VAL A 265 -1.35 -6.49 2.78
C VAL A 265 -0.39 -5.69 1.90
N HIS A 266 -0.89 -5.02 0.86
CA HIS A 266 -0.07 -4.11 0.06
C HIS A 266 0.53 -3.00 0.93
N ASP A 267 -0.32 -2.37 1.73
CA ASP A 267 0.06 -1.33 2.69
C ASP A 267 0.98 -1.88 3.80
N TRP A 268 0.77 -3.15 4.19
CA TRP A 268 1.60 -3.82 5.19
C TRP A 268 3.02 -4.11 4.72
N ILE A 269 3.18 -4.53 3.47
CA ILE A 269 4.52 -4.75 2.92
C ILE A 269 5.22 -3.42 2.61
N GLY A 270 4.48 -2.44 2.10
CA GLY A 270 5.03 -1.15 1.72
C GLY A 270 6.12 -1.27 0.64
N GLY A 271 6.94 -0.22 0.51
CA GLY A 271 7.90 -0.14 -0.60
C GLY A 271 7.20 -0.26 -1.95
N GLN A 272 7.75 -1.05 -2.87
CA GLN A 272 7.09 -1.28 -4.17
C GLN A 272 5.69 -1.90 -4.03
N MET A 273 5.46 -2.79 -3.06
CA MET A 273 4.14 -3.41 -2.83
C MET A 273 3.07 -2.40 -2.41
N GLY A 274 3.44 -1.26 -1.83
CA GLY A 274 2.46 -0.26 -1.37
C GLY A 274 1.82 0.53 -2.52
N GLU A 275 2.45 0.60 -3.68
CA GLU A 275 2.00 1.41 -4.81
C GLU A 275 1.40 0.55 -5.91
N ILE A 276 0.21 0.91 -6.41
CA ILE A 276 -0.48 0.11 -7.44
C ILE A 276 0.44 -0.11 -8.65
N ASP A 277 1.06 0.96 -9.15
CA ASP A 277 1.88 0.95 -10.39
C ASP A 277 3.17 0.14 -10.29
N THR A 278 3.65 -0.11 -9.07
CA THR A 278 4.93 -0.79 -8.83
C THR A 278 4.77 -2.08 -8.06
N SER A 279 3.57 -2.39 -7.57
CA SER A 279 3.36 -3.54 -6.68
C SER A 279 3.74 -4.86 -7.33
N ALA A 280 3.47 -5.00 -8.63
CA ALA A 280 3.85 -6.19 -9.38
C ALA A 280 5.36 -6.34 -9.64
N ASP A 281 6.19 -5.33 -9.33
CA ASP A 281 7.66 -5.43 -9.35
C ASP A 281 8.18 -6.36 -8.24
N ASP A 282 7.46 -6.49 -7.11
CA ASP A 282 7.79 -7.43 -6.04
C ASP A 282 7.15 -8.80 -6.31
N PRO A 283 7.93 -9.90 -6.37
CA PRO A 283 7.38 -11.24 -6.53
C PRO A 283 6.35 -11.66 -5.46
N LEU A 284 6.31 -10.99 -4.29
CA LEU A 284 5.24 -11.18 -3.30
C LEU A 284 3.85 -10.89 -3.85
N PHE A 285 3.72 -9.99 -4.83
CA PHE A 285 2.46 -9.66 -5.51
C PHE A 285 1.74 -10.92 -5.98
N TYR A 286 2.43 -11.78 -6.75
CA TYR A 286 1.80 -12.92 -7.40
C TYR A 286 1.35 -13.99 -6.40
N VAL A 287 2.10 -14.20 -5.32
CA VAL A 287 1.73 -15.18 -4.29
C VAL A 287 0.65 -14.64 -3.34
N HIS A 288 0.61 -13.32 -3.10
CA HIS A 288 -0.47 -12.63 -2.38
C HIS A 288 -1.77 -12.69 -3.18
N HIS A 289 -1.76 -12.29 -4.45
CA HIS A 289 -2.93 -12.35 -5.31
C HIS A 289 -3.42 -13.79 -5.54
N ALA A 290 -2.52 -14.79 -5.57
CA ALA A 290 -2.93 -16.19 -5.58
C ALA A 290 -3.70 -16.59 -4.31
N PHE A 291 -3.42 -15.96 -3.16
CA PHE A 291 -4.21 -16.16 -1.94
C PHE A 291 -5.56 -15.42 -1.98
N ILE A 292 -5.62 -14.23 -2.56
CA ILE A 292 -6.88 -13.53 -2.83
C ILE A 292 -7.79 -14.36 -3.75
N ASP A 293 -7.24 -14.93 -4.82
CA ASP A 293 -7.99 -15.83 -5.71
C ASP A 293 -8.34 -17.18 -5.03
N TYR A 294 -7.53 -17.65 -4.07
CA TYR A 294 -7.89 -18.78 -3.22
C TYR A 294 -9.11 -18.48 -2.34
N LEU A 295 -9.14 -17.35 -1.63
CA LEU A 295 -10.29 -16.91 -0.84
C LEU A 295 -11.55 -16.76 -1.70
N TRP A 296 -11.41 -16.16 -2.89
CA TRP A 296 -12.52 -16.06 -3.83
C TRP A 296 -12.99 -17.42 -4.35
N SER A 297 -12.08 -18.37 -4.56
CA SER A 297 -12.41 -19.74 -4.97
C SER A 297 -13.19 -20.47 -3.87
N LEU A 298 -12.80 -20.33 -2.60
CA LEU A 298 -13.55 -20.88 -1.46
C LEU A 298 -14.95 -20.26 -1.35
N PHE A 299 -15.05 -18.93 -1.50
CA PHE A 299 -16.33 -18.23 -1.54
C PHE A 299 -17.23 -18.79 -2.65
N ARG A 300 -16.70 -18.96 -3.87
CA ARG A 300 -17.45 -19.52 -5.01
C ARG A 300 -17.88 -20.97 -4.77
N MET A 301 -17.09 -21.78 -4.07
CA MET A 301 -17.51 -23.12 -3.65
C MET A 301 -18.70 -23.05 -2.69
N SER A 302 -18.64 -22.18 -1.68
CA SER A 302 -19.77 -21.91 -0.77
C SER A 302 -21.03 -21.44 -1.51
N GLN A 303 -20.88 -20.62 -2.56
CA GLN A 303 -22.01 -20.24 -3.42
C GLN A 303 -22.64 -21.45 -4.11
N LYS A 304 -21.83 -22.34 -4.70
CA LYS A 304 -22.31 -23.57 -5.34
C LYS A 304 -23.05 -24.47 -4.35
N ASP A 305 -22.54 -24.63 -3.13
CA ASP A 305 -23.19 -25.40 -2.06
C ASP A 305 -24.56 -24.80 -1.65
N LYS A 306 -24.70 -23.48 -1.77
CA LYS A 306 -25.96 -22.74 -1.55
C LYS A 306 -26.86 -22.70 -2.81
N GLY A 307 -26.49 -23.37 -3.90
CA GLY A 307 -27.26 -23.41 -5.15
C GLY A 307 -27.16 -22.14 -6.01
N ILE A 308 -26.15 -21.30 -5.78
CA ILE A 308 -25.87 -20.10 -6.58
C ILE A 308 -24.78 -20.45 -7.59
N ASN A 309 -25.04 -20.19 -8.87
CA ASN A 309 -24.00 -20.33 -9.90
C ASN A 309 -23.09 -19.09 -9.90
N PRO A 310 -21.81 -19.21 -9.51
CA PRO A 310 -20.89 -18.08 -9.43
C PRO A 310 -20.61 -17.43 -10.80
N GLU A 311 -20.71 -18.16 -11.92
CA GLU A 311 -20.50 -17.60 -13.26
C GLU A 311 -21.54 -16.53 -13.63
N PHE A 312 -22.75 -16.64 -13.06
CA PHE A 312 -23.86 -15.72 -13.31
C PHE A 312 -24.07 -14.71 -12.17
N ASP A 313 -23.20 -14.70 -11.17
CA ASP A 313 -23.29 -13.81 -10.02
C ASP A 313 -22.44 -12.54 -10.15
N TYR A 314 -22.13 -12.14 -11.39
CA TYR A 314 -21.46 -10.87 -11.65
C TYR A 314 -22.35 -9.69 -11.19
N PRO A 315 -21.86 -8.79 -10.31
CA PRO A 315 -22.62 -7.65 -9.82
C PRO A 315 -23.11 -6.73 -10.96
N ARG A 316 -24.34 -6.21 -10.83
CA ARG A 316 -24.86 -5.24 -11.82
C ARG A 316 -24.09 -3.93 -11.69
N THR A 317 -23.41 -3.54 -12.76
CA THR A 317 -22.69 -2.27 -12.86
C THR A 317 -23.31 -1.38 -13.93
N ALA A 318 -23.19 -0.06 -13.76
CA ALA A 318 -23.42 0.88 -14.86
C ALA A 318 -22.35 0.67 -15.96
N TYR A 319 -22.57 1.22 -17.15
CA TYR A 319 -21.56 1.21 -18.22
C TYR A 319 -20.24 1.85 -17.70
N GLY A 320 -19.11 1.16 -17.88
CA GLY A 320 -17.79 1.55 -17.38
C GLY A 320 -16.76 0.41 -17.53
N GLU A 321 -15.52 0.62 -17.07
CA GLU A 321 -14.41 -0.34 -17.22
C GLU A 321 -14.66 -1.69 -16.51
N HIS A 322 -15.55 -1.72 -15.50
CA HIS A 322 -15.98 -2.95 -14.81
C HIS A 322 -17.24 -3.60 -15.41
N HIS A 323 -17.76 -3.12 -16.52
CA HIS A 323 -18.95 -3.72 -17.13
C HIS A 323 -18.58 -5.14 -17.65
N PRO A 324 -19.40 -6.18 -17.42
CA PRO A 324 -19.03 -7.57 -17.69
C PRO A 324 -18.70 -7.86 -19.15
N LEU A 325 -19.29 -7.09 -20.08
CA LEU A 325 -19.09 -7.26 -21.52
C LEU A 325 -17.98 -6.39 -22.12
N ILE A 326 -17.32 -5.56 -21.30
CA ILE A 326 -16.16 -4.77 -21.75
C ILE A 326 -14.92 -5.66 -21.77
N ASP A 327 -14.05 -5.39 -22.74
CA ASP A 327 -12.79 -6.08 -22.88
C ASP A 327 -11.92 -5.84 -21.64
N MET A 328 -11.39 -6.92 -21.09
CA MET A 328 -10.51 -6.91 -19.93
C MET A 328 -9.13 -6.49 -20.40
N LYS A 329 -8.84 -5.19 -20.34
CA LYS A 329 -7.53 -4.65 -20.73
C LYS A 329 -6.45 -5.13 -19.76
N PRO A 330 -5.24 -5.48 -20.24
CA PRO A 330 -4.78 -5.51 -21.63
C PRO A 330 -4.89 -6.90 -22.28
N PHE A 331 -5.70 -7.81 -21.75
CA PHE A 331 -5.70 -9.23 -22.10
C PHE A 331 -6.44 -9.58 -23.41
N GLY A 332 -6.60 -8.61 -24.31
CA GLY A 332 -7.10 -8.80 -25.67
C GLY A 332 -8.51 -9.38 -25.73
N TYR A 333 -8.62 -10.67 -26.06
CA TYR A 333 -9.88 -11.37 -26.36
C TYR A 333 -10.76 -11.63 -25.14
N PHE A 334 -10.24 -11.42 -23.94
CA PHE A 334 -11.00 -11.65 -22.71
C PHE A 334 -11.84 -10.44 -22.35
N ARG A 335 -13.07 -10.69 -21.89
CA ARG A 335 -13.96 -9.70 -21.28
C ARG A 335 -13.98 -9.92 -19.79
N ASN A 336 -14.41 -8.90 -19.04
CA ASN A 336 -14.52 -8.99 -17.57
C ASN A 336 -15.27 -10.24 -17.09
N ILE A 337 -16.37 -10.59 -17.77
CA ILE A 337 -17.16 -11.78 -17.45
C ILE A 337 -16.39 -13.11 -17.59
N HIS A 338 -15.37 -13.18 -18.45
CA HIS A 338 -14.58 -14.40 -18.61
C HIS A 338 -13.73 -14.71 -17.37
N GLY A 339 -13.37 -13.71 -16.56
CA GLY A 339 -12.72 -13.95 -15.26
C GLY A 339 -13.61 -14.74 -14.30
N TYR A 340 -14.93 -14.68 -14.47
CA TYR A 340 -15.90 -15.39 -13.64
C TYR A 340 -16.16 -16.83 -14.08
N SER A 341 -15.64 -17.29 -15.22
CA SER A 341 -15.90 -18.67 -15.63
C SER A 341 -15.24 -19.69 -14.71
N ASP A 342 -15.93 -20.79 -14.45
CA ASP A 342 -15.41 -21.99 -13.78
C ASP A 342 -14.38 -22.73 -14.64
N TYR A 343 -14.27 -22.41 -15.95
CA TYR A 343 -13.24 -22.96 -16.85
C TYR A 343 -11.84 -22.95 -16.23
N TRP A 344 -11.47 -21.84 -15.58
CA TRP A 344 -10.16 -21.67 -14.95
C TRP A 344 -9.93 -22.71 -13.84
N THR A 345 -10.88 -22.84 -12.93
CA THR A 345 -10.79 -23.75 -11.77
C THR A 345 -11.10 -25.20 -12.10
N ASP A 346 -11.75 -25.46 -13.23
CA ASP A 346 -12.07 -26.81 -13.68
C ASP A 346 -10.93 -27.40 -14.52
N HIS A 347 -10.31 -26.60 -15.38
CA HIS A 347 -9.37 -27.07 -16.40
C HIS A 347 -7.93 -26.53 -16.31
N VAL A 348 -7.70 -25.38 -15.69
CA VAL A 348 -6.37 -24.73 -15.71
C VAL A 348 -5.62 -24.94 -14.39
N TYR A 349 -6.26 -24.64 -13.26
CA TYR A 349 -5.67 -24.82 -11.93
C TYR A 349 -6.69 -25.17 -10.85
N SER A 350 -6.22 -25.61 -9.70
CA SER A 350 -6.98 -25.74 -8.44
C SER A 350 -6.07 -25.42 -7.27
N TYR A 351 -6.65 -25.29 -6.08
CA TYR A 351 -5.91 -25.07 -4.84
C TYR A 351 -5.90 -26.32 -3.95
N GLU A 352 -4.75 -26.58 -3.33
CA GLU A 352 -4.71 -27.33 -2.08
C GLU A 352 -5.15 -26.40 -0.92
N TYR A 353 -5.89 -26.92 0.06
CA TYR A 353 -6.36 -26.12 1.18
C TYR A 353 -5.20 -25.61 2.05
N SER A 354 -5.37 -24.41 2.59
CA SER A 354 -4.47 -23.84 3.60
C SER A 354 -4.34 -24.79 4.80
N PRO A 355 -3.13 -24.93 5.39
CA PRO A 355 -2.91 -25.87 6.48
C PRO A 355 -3.68 -25.47 7.74
N PHE A 356 -4.26 -26.48 8.39
CA PHE A 356 -4.85 -26.37 9.72
C PHE A 356 -4.30 -27.48 10.62
N CYS A 357 -4.42 -27.30 11.93
CA CYS A 357 -4.07 -28.32 12.91
C CYS A 357 -5.22 -28.58 13.86
N THR A 358 -5.27 -29.76 14.45
CA THR A 358 -6.35 -30.19 15.36
C THR A 358 -5.76 -30.89 16.58
N PRO A 359 -6.55 -31.13 17.65
CA PRO A 359 -6.11 -31.95 18.78
C PRO A 359 -5.54 -33.30 18.39
N ASP A 360 -6.13 -33.95 17.38
CA ASP A 360 -5.71 -35.26 16.90
C ASP A 360 -4.52 -35.20 15.93
N GLN A 361 -4.32 -34.05 15.27
CA GLN A 361 -3.21 -33.80 14.34
C GLN A 361 -2.57 -32.43 14.64
N PRO A 362 -1.73 -32.33 15.70
CA PRO A 362 -1.14 -31.07 16.15
C PRO A 362 0.06 -30.62 15.30
N THR A 363 -0.03 -30.79 13.98
CA THR A 363 1.04 -30.47 13.03
C THR A 363 0.49 -29.76 11.80
N CYS A 364 1.24 -28.78 11.31
CA CYS A 364 0.92 -28.00 10.11
C CYS A 364 1.59 -28.56 8.85
N LYS A 365 2.16 -29.78 8.93
CA LYS A 365 2.80 -30.50 7.82
C LYS A 365 3.92 -29.73 7.11
N SER A 366 4.51 -28.74 7.78
CA SER A 366 5.66 -27.99 7.30
C SER A 366 6.59 -27.62 8.44
N LYS A 367 7.90 -27.62 8.16
CA LYS A 367 8.95 -27.14 9.08
C LYS A 367 8.92 -25.62 9.29
N TRP A 368 8.17 -24.90 8.45
CA TRP A 368 8.06 -23.44 8.44
C TRP A 368 6.80 -22.93 9.15
N LEU A 369 5.93 -23.85 9.57
CA LEU A 369 4.70 -23.56 10.29
C LEU A 369 4.72 -24.29 11.63
N LYS A 370 3.97 -23.79 12.61
CA LYS A 370 3.73 -24.48 13.89
C LYS A 370 2.24 -24.42 14.23
N CYS A 371 1.77 -25.42 14.96
CA CYS A 371 0.40 -25.41 15.45
C CYS A 371 0.31 -24.54 16.71
N ASP A 372 -0.56 -23.53 16.70
CA ASP A 372 -1.01 -22.89 17.94
C ASP A 372 -2.03 -23.81 18.61
N THR A 373 -1.59 -24.52 19.65
CA THR A 373 -2.44 -25.47 20.38
C THR A 373 -3.49 -24.79 21.25
N LYS A 374 -3.49 -23.45 21.37
CA LYS A 374 -4.55 -22.71 22.08
C LYS A 374 -5.78 -22.54 21.22
N ASN A 375 -5.59 -22.10 19.97
CA ASN A 375 -6.66 -21.82 19.03
C ASN A 375 -6.85 -22.93 17.97
N TRP A 376 -5.98 -23.94 17.96
CA TRP A 376 -5.95 -25.02 16.97
C TRP A 376 -5.87 -24.49 15.54
N GLN A 377 -4.92 -23.59 15.32
CA GLN A 377 -4.66 -22.97 14.03
C GLN A 377 -3.18 -23.06 13.70
N CYS A 378 -2.87 -23.17 12.41
CA CYS A 378 -1.51 -23.07 11.96
C CYS A 378 -1.06 -21.62 11.96
N ILE A 379 0.17 -21.39 12.43
CA ILE A 379 0.80 -20.07 12.44
C ILE A 379 2.20 -20.17 11.85
N SER A 380 2.64 -19.08 11.23
CA SER A 380 3.98 -18.99 10.68
C SER A 380 5.04 -19.11 11.78
N GLN A 381 6.19 -19.72 11.45
CA GLN A 381 7.34 -19.68 12.34
C GLN A 381 8.07 -18.33 12.23
N HIS A 382 8.85 -18.01 13.25
CA HIS A 382 9.70 -16.84 13.21
C HIS A 382 10.86 -17.07 12.24
N MET A 383 11.27 -16.02 11.54
CA MET A 383 12.54 -16.01 10.81
C MET A 383 13.69 -16.37 11.77
N PRO A 384 14.71 -17.14 11.32
CA PRO A 384 15.88 -17.44 12.14
C PRO A 384 16.50 -16.13 12.63
N PHE A 385 16.75 -16.02 13.94
CA PHE A 385 17.11 -14.78 14.62
C PHE A 385 18.31 -14.09 13.95
N GLN A 386 18.05 -13.03 13.18
CA GLN A 386 19.05 -12.05 12.79
C GLN A 386 19.00 -10.95 13.83
N ALA A 387 20.07 -10.86 14.62
CA ALA A 387 20.16 -9.96 15.76
C ALA A 387 20.38 -8.52 15.31
N ASP A 388 19.40 -7.90 14.67
CA ASP A 388 19.40 -6.46 14.40
C ASP A 388 18.04 -5.89 14.82
N ILE A 389 17.84 -5.82 16.14
CA ILE A 389 16.84 -4.94 16.74
C ILE A 389 17.48 -3.56 16.84
N GLU A 390 17.63 -2.90 15.70
CA GLU A 390 17.63 -1.44 15.62
C GLU A 390 16.51 -1.09 14.63
N LYS A 391 15.35 -0.71 15.19
CA LYS A 391 14.20 -0.20 14.43
C LYS A 391 14.60 1.12 13.76
N SER A 392 15.23 1.05 12.60
CA SER A 392 15.17 2.13 11.62
C SER A 392 14.32 1.65 10.45
N ILE A 393 13.25 2.38 10.10
CA ILE A 393 12.66 2.24 8.77
C ILE A 393 13.73 2.75 7.80
N PRO A 394 14.29 1.91 6.91
CA PRO A 394 15.26 2.40 5.94
C PRO A 394 14.49 3.23 4.92
N ASN A 395 14.66 4.55 4.99
CA ASN A 395 14.21 5.42 3.91
C ASN A 395 15.22 5.30 2.77
N ASP A 396 14.75 4.93 1.58
CA ASP A 396 15.63 4.60 0.45
C ASP A 396 16.21 5.84 -0.27
N PHE A 397 15.72 7.04 0.11
CA PHE A 397 16.13 8.35 -0.40
C PHE A 397 16.22 8.39 -1.94
N LEU A 398 15.24 7.81 -2.62
CA LEU A 398 15.09 7.79 -4.08
C LEU A 398 14.12 8.88 -4.56
N ILE A 399 14.59 9.75 -5.45
CA ILE A 399 13.72 10.68 -6.19
C ILE A 399 13.90 10.43 -7.68
N ASP A 400 12.81 10.05 -8.36
CA ASP A 400 12.76 9.73 -9.80
C ASP A 400 13.80 8.67 -10.22
N GLY A 401 13.96 7.65 -9.39
CA GLY A 401 14.96 6.59 -9.61
C GLY A 401 16.41 7.00 -9.32
N GLU A 402 16.66 8.24 -8.90
CA GLU A 402 17.99 8.72 -8.51
C GLU A 402 18.18 8.63 -6.98
N GLN A 403 19.19 7.86 -6.55
CA GLN A 403 19.56 7.74 -5.14
C GLN A 403 20.56 8.83 -4.77
N ASN A 404 20.04 9.97 -4.31
CA ASN A 404 20.86 11.13 -4.00
C ASN A 404 20.26 11.92 -2.83
N LEU A 405 20.93 11.89 -1.68
CA LEU A 405 20.50 12.58 -0.46
C LEU A 405 20.39 14.10 -0.63
N ASP A 406 21.12 14.71 -1.58
CA ASP A 406 21.00 16.14 -1.87
C ASP A 406 19.66 16.52 -2.53
N LEU A 407 18.94 15.54 -3.08
CA LEU A 407 17.59 15.71 -3.61
C LEU A 407 16.54 15.74 -2.51
N TRP A 408 16.88 15.45 -1.26
CA TRP A 408 15.96 15.43 -0.14
C TRP A 408 16.23 16.58 0.83
N CYS A 409 15.17 17.03 1.51
CA CYS A 409 15.31 17.89 2.68
C CYS A 409 14.28 17.58 3.75
N PHE A 410 14.65 17.87 4.99
CA PHE A 410 13.87 17.45 6.14
C PHE A 410 13.06 18.60 6.73
N VAL A 411 11.76 18.36 6.90
CA VAL A 411 10.80 19.25 7.54
C VAL A 411 10.44 18.70 8.92
N THR A 412 10.54 19.54 9.95
CA THR A 412 10.15 19.15 11.31
C THR A 412 8.64 19.13 11.45
N VAL A 413 8.13 17.97 11.85
CA VAL A 413 6.71 17.70 12.14
C VAL A 413 6.53 17.57 13.65
N GLN A 414 5.45 18.14 14.19
CA GLN A 414 5.05 17.92 15.58
C GLN A 414 3.72 17.18 15.65
N ILE A 415 3.68 16.11 16.43
CA ILE A 415 2.49 15.28 16.61
C ILE A 415 1.91 15.53 17.99
N PHE A 416 0.58 15.56 18.04
CA PHE A 416 -0.23 15.60 19.24
C PHE A 416 -1.17 14.41 19.25
N TYR A 417 -1.17 13.66 20.35
CA TYR A 417 -2.05 12.50 20.56
C TYR A 417 -2.81 12.65 21.87
N GLY A 418 -4.15 12.62 21.82
CA GLY A 418 -4.98 12.92 22.99
C GLY A 418 -6.48 12.86 22.71
N THR A 419 -7.31 13.05 23.74
CA THR A 419 -8.76 13.20 23.59
C THR A 419 -9.16 14.67 23.68
N PHE A 420 -10.17 15.08 22.91
CA PHE A 420 -10.67 16.45 22.88
C PHE A 420 -10.99 17.07 24.27
N ALA A 421 -11.56 16.28 25.20
CA ALA A 421 -11.94 16.75 26.54
C ALA A 421 -10.72 16.99 27.46
N ASP A 422 -9.64 16.24 27.27
CA ASP A 422 -8.41 16.38 28.06
C ASP A 422 -7.65 17.68 27.73
N HIS A 423 -7.90 18.26 26.55
CA HIS A 423 -7.25 19.49 26.07
C HIS A 423 -7.80 20.78 26.68
N LEU A 424 -9.09 20.83 27.03
CA LEU A 424 -9.71 21.99 27.69
C LEU A 424 -9.11 22.27 29.09
N HIS A 425 -8.46 21.27 29.70
CA HIS A 425 -7.89 21.37 31.04
C HIS A 425 -6.37 21.64 31.10
N SER A 426 -5.61 21.49 30.02
CA SER A 426 -4.14 21.68 30.02
C SER A 426 -3.65 22.99 29.37
N SER A 427 -4.57 23.90 29.01
CA SER A 427 -4.29 25.10 28.23
C SER A 427 -3.45 26.15 28.96
N TYR A 428 -2.14 26.19 28.68
CA TYR A 428 -1.33 27.41 28.84
C TYR A 428 -0.41 27.74 27.66
N ASN A 429 -0.15 26.82 26.70
CA ASN A 429 0.95 27.01 25.73
C ASN A 429 0.63 26.92 24.22
N GLU A 430 -0.57 26.50 23.77
CA GLU A 430 -0.86 26.32 22.32
C GLU A 430 -2.31 26.76 21.96
N PRO A 431 -2.56 28.05 21.67
CA PRO A 431 -3.90 28.60 21.47
C PRO A 431 -4.60 28.16 20.18
N ASP A 432 -3.87 27.84 19.11
CA ASP A 432 -4.46 27.44 17.82
C ASP A 432 -5.19 26.08 17.90
N MET A 433 -4.83 25.25 18.89
CA MET A 433 -5.44 23.93 19.13
C MET A 433 -6.84 24.06 19.75
N LEU A 434 -7.12 25.16 20.49
CA LEU A 434 -8.44 25.44 21.06
C LEU A 434 -9.45 25.82 19.97
N GLU A 435 -9.02 26.62 19.00
CA GLU A 435 -9.86 27.05 17.86
C GLU A 435 -10.19 25.87 16.94
N PHE A 436 -9.22 24.98 16.70
CA PHE A 436 -9.39 23.74 15.94
C PHE A 436 -10.41 22.77 16.56
N GLY A 437 -10.37 22.63 17.88
CA GLY A 437 -11.29 21.76 18.61
C GLY A 437 -12.77 22.17 18.55
N HIS A 438 -13.06 23.46 18.35
CA HIS A 438 -14.45 23.93 18.20
C HIS A 438 -15.10 23.54 16.87
N LEU A 439 -14.30 23.23 15.84
CA LEU A 439 -14.78 22.85 14.50
C LEU A 439 -15.18 21.36 14.41
N ASN A 440 -14.66 20.48 15.27
CA ASN A 440 -14.80 19.01 15.19
C ASN A 440 -15.77 18.40 16.22
N LYS A 441 -17.03 18.83 16.23
CA LYS A 441 -18.05 18.33 17.18
C LYS A 441 -18.70 16.97 16.84
N LYS A 442 -18.27 16.27 15.78
CA LYS A 442 -18.88 14.99 15.39
C LYS A 442 -18.07 13.83 15.95
N GLN A 443 -18.44 13.40 17.16
CA GLN A 443 -17.91 12.18 17.77
C GLN A 443 -18.46 10.98 17.00
N LEU A 444 -17.60 10.28 16.25
CA LEU A 444 -17.97 9.03 15.59
C LEU A 444 -17.56 7.86 16.49
N THR A 445 -18.50 6.93 16.69
CA THR A 445 -18.23 5.64 17.31
C THR A 445 -17.50 4.76 16.29
N HIS A 446 -16.17 4.76 16.33
CA HIS A 446 -15.36 3.84 15.53
C HIS A 446 -15.17 2.49 16.24
N HIS A 447 -14.99 1.43 15.45
CA HIS A 447 -14.74 0.05 15.89
C HIS A 447 -13.51 0.01 16.82
N GLU A 448 -13.58 -0.75 17.91
CA GLU A 448 -12.43 -0.92 18.82
C GLU A 448 -11.23 -1.48 18.06
N CYS A 449 -10.18 -0.66 17.95
CA CYS A 449 -8.93 -1.05 17.34
C CYS A 449 -8.23 -2.09 18.23
N GLN A 450 -8.16 -3.34 17.77
CA GLN A 450 -7.47 -4.41 18.47
C GLN A 450 -5.95 -4.29 18.28
N GLN A 451 -5.33 -3.37 19.03
CA GLN A 451 -3.88 -3.22 19.02
C GLN A 451 -3.19 -4.25 19.91
N LYS A 452 -2.00 -4.70 19.48
CA LYS A 452 -1.15 -5.68 20.20
C LYS A 452 -0.69 -5.18 21.58
N ASP A 453 -0.44 -3.88 21.73
CA ASP A 453 -0.10 -3.25 23.01
C ASP A 453 -1.21 -2.27 23.43
N GLN A 454 -1.89 -2.59 24.53
CA GLN A 454 -2.95 -1.76 25.07
C GLN A 454 -2.44 -0.39 25.56
N ASN A 455 -1.13 -0.25 25.82
CA ASN A 455 -0.51 0.93 26.42
C ASN A 455 0.23 1.82 25.41
N LYS A 456 0.48 1.36 24.18
CA LYS A 456 1.24 2.13 23.19
C LYS A 456 0.48 2.26 21.88
N ILE A 457 0.76 3.33 21.15
CA ILE A 457 0.29 3.53 19.77
C ILE A 457 1.45 4.04 18.92
N ASP A 458 1.59 3.49 17.72
CA ASP A 458 2.56 4.00 16.74
C ASP A 458 1.82 5.01 15.86
N ILE A 459 2.42 6.18 15.65
CA ILE A 459 1.92 7.20 14.73
C ILE A 459 2.93 7.30 13.60
N TYR A 460 2.50 6.86 12.43
CA TYR A 460 3.24 6.90 11.20
C TYR A 460 3.02 8.26 10.55
N VAL A 461 4.11 8.88 10.10
CA VAL A 461 4.07 10.12 9.34
C VAL A 461 4.91 9.89 8.10
N GLY A 462 4.30 10.13 6.96
CA GLY A 462 4.95 9.93 5.68
C GLY A 462 4.82 11.15 4.80
N SER A 463 5.69 11.22 3.80
CA SER A 463 5.53 12.15 2.69
C SER A 463 5.65 11.42 1.36
N ASN A 464 4.75 11.76 0.45
CA ASN A 464 4.70 11.25 -0.91
C ASN A 464 4.98 12.37 -1.90
N GLY A 465 5.82 12.11 -2.89
CA GLY A 465 6.01 13.01 -4.02
C GLY A 465 4.73 13.16 -4.85
N VAL A 466 4.39 14.42 -5.18
CA VAL A 466 3.27 14.75 -6.06
C VAL A 466 3.78 14.93 -7.49
N SER A 467 4.87 15.67 -7.63
CA SER A 467 5.47 16.03 -8.92
C SER A 467 6.74 15.23 -9.22
N TYR A 468 7.00 14.19 -8.43
CA TYR A 468 8.17 13.31 -8.53
C TYR A 468 7.84 11.95 -7.92
N SER A 469 8.54 10.89 -8.33
CA SER A 469 8.48 9.58 -7.70
C SER A 469 9.42 9.54 -6.50
N GLY A 470 8.90 9.35 -5.30
CA GLY A 470 9.71 9.24 -4.09
C GLY A 470 8.86 9.34 -2.82
N GLN A 471 9.21 8.55 -1.82
CA GLN A 471 8.49 8.48 -0.54
C GLN A 471 9.46 8.48 0.64
N TYR A 472 8.97 8.97 1.77
CA TYR A 472 9.66 8.90 3.06
C TYR A 472 8.63 8.53 4.12
N LEU A 473 8.99 7.59 5.01
CA LEU A 473 8.15 7.16 6.11
C LEU A 473 8.97 7.08 7.39
N ASP A 474 8.41 7.63 8.46
CA ASP A 474 8.97 7.54 9.80
C ASP A 474 7.81 7.46 10.81
N PHE A 475 8.10 7.12 12.07
CA PHE A 475 7.07 6.95 13.07
C PHE A 475 7.53 7.36 14.45
N VAL A 476 6.56 7.62 15.32
CA VAL A 476 6.79 7.83 16.75
C VAL A 476 5.90 6.92 17.56
N VAL A 477 6.46 6.40 18.66
CA VAL A 477 5.72 5.61 19.63
C VAL A 477 5.18 6.53 20.71
N MET A 478 3.87 6.54 20.92
CA MET A 478 3.19 7.33 21.94
C MET A 478 2.58 6.42 23.02
N ASP A 479 2.55 6.90 24.26
CA ASP A 479 1.88 6.23 25.37
C ASP A 479 0.38 6.59 25.38
N LYS A 480 -0.48 5.56 25.32
CA LYS A 480 -1.95 5.71 25.31
C LYS A 480 -2.53 6.10 26.66
N ASN A 481 -1.84 5.76 27.75
CA ASN A 481 -2.29 6.04 29.09
C ASN A 481 -2.16 7.53 29.45
N ASN A 482 -1.30 8.24 28.72
CA ASN A 482 -1.24 9.68 28.86
C ASN A 482 -2.49 10.31 28.24
N PRO A 483 -3.23 11.17 28.97
CA PRO A 483 -4.36 11.90 28.41
C PRO A 483 -3.92 12.77 27.22
N PHE A 484 -2.65 13.20 27.23
CA PHE A 484 -2.02 13.97 26.17
C PHE A 484 -0.53 13.59 26.02
N ALA A 485 -0.11 13.33 24.78
CA ALA A 485 1.28 13.09 24.41
C ALA A 485 1.67 13.96 23.21
N THR A 486 2.92 14.43 23.19
CA THR A 486 3.48 15.15 22.04
C THR A 486 4.86 14.63 21.70
N SER A 487 5.17 14.58 20.42
CA SER A 487 6.47 14.16 19.91
C SER A 487 6.81 14.98 18.65
N ARG A 488 8.07 14.99 18.27
CA ARG A 488 8.56 15.61 17.05
C ARG A 488 9.42 14.63 16.28
N LEU A 489 9.28 14.67 14.96
CA LEU A 489 10.14 13.95 14.04
C LEU A 489 10.44 14.81 12.82
N ASN A 490 11.35 14.34 11.97
CA ASN A 490 11.66 15.01 10.71
C ASN A 490 11.23 14.12 9.55
N ILE A 491 10.51 14.71 8.60
CA ILE A 491 10.04 14.04 7.38
C ILE A 491 10.80 14.58 6.19
N ALA A 492 11.36 13.71 5.35
CA ALA A 492 12.08 14.13 4.17
C ALA A 492 11.13 14.37 3.00
N ILE A 493 11.16 15.55 2.40
CA ILE A 493 10.48 15.89 1.15
C ILE A 493 11.50 16.19 0.05
N SER A 494 11.07 16.34 -1.19
CA SER A 494 11.99 16.74 -2.27
C SER A 494 12.54 18.15 -2.04
N ASN A 495 13.83 18.28 -2.35
CA ASN A 495 14.61 19.50 -2.40
C ASN A 495 14.69 20.07 -3.82
N LYS A 496 13.98 19.48 -4.80
CA LYS A 496 13.89 20.01 -6.16
C LYS A 496 13.05 21.28 -6.15
N ASP A 497 13.46 22.29 -6.93
CA ASP A 497 12.67 23.51 -7.07
C ASP A 497 11.36 23.21 -7.82
N ASN A 498 10.26 23.84 -7.38
CA ASN A 498 8.90 23.58 -7.82
C ASN A 498 8.47 22.11 -7.67
N SER A 499 8.97 21.40 -6.65
CA SER A 499 8.47 20.08 -6.31
C SER A 499 7.35 20.15 -5.27
N SER A 500 6.25 19.45 -5.53
CA SER A 500 5.17 19.31 -4.54
C SER A 500 5.30 17.96 -3.82
N SER A 501 5.09 17.98 -2.51
CA SER A 501 5.04 16.81 -1.62
C SER A 501 3.79 16.86 -0.76
N HIS A 502 3.13 15.72 -0.60
CA HIS A 502 2.00 15.58 0.31
C HIS A 502 2.46 14.88 1.59
N ILE A 503 2.25 15.51 2.75
CA ILE A 503 2.57 14.93 4.06
C ILE A 503 1.28 14.52 4.78
N SER A 504 1.21 13.27 5.21
CA SER A 504 0.11 12.74 6.00
C SER A 504 0.61 12.00 7.23
N ALA A 505 -0.29 11.81 8.19
CA ALA A 505 -0.03 11.00 9.36
C ALA A 505 -1.26 10.14 9.68
N HIS A 506 -1.01 8.92 10.16
CA HIS A 506 -2.03 8.04 10.68
C HIS A 506 -1.49 7.23 11.85
N ASP A 507 -2.38 6.75 12.70
CA ASP A 507 -1.97 5.81 13.74
C ASP A 507 -1.90 4.37 13.23
N SER A 508 -1.44 3.46 14.08
CA SER A 508 -1.38 2.02 13.79
C SER A 508 -2.74 1.33 13.63
N CYS A 509 -3.85 2.06 13.74
CA CYS A 509 -5.19 1.58 13.34
C CYS A 509 -5.58 2.05 11.91
N GLY A 510 -4.73 2.84 11.24
CA GLY A 510 -5.05 3.46 9.95
C GLY A 510 -5.96 4.70 10.05
N ARG A 511 -6.14 5.25 11.26
CA ARG A 511 -6.94 6.48 11.45
C ARG A 511 -6.09 7.70 11.12
N LEU A 512 -6.59 8.58 10.26
CA LEU A 512 -5.86 9.77 9.85
C LEU A 512 -5.76 10.79 10.99
N CYS A 513 -4.61 11.44 11.07
CA CYS A 513 -4.42 12.61 11.89
C CYS A 513 -4.72 13.87 11.08
N SER A 514 -5.30 14.87 11.74
CA SER A 514 -5.60 16.15 11.10
C SER A 514 -4.36 17.06 11.02
N PRO A 515 -3.98 17.56 9.83
CA PRO A 515 -2.86 18.46 9.67
C PRO A 515 -3.22 19.92 9.97
N LEU A 516 -2.25 20.63 10.56
CA LEU A 516 -2.26 22.04 10.91
C LEU A 516 -0.97 22.68 10.39
N CYS A 517 -1.08 23.63 9.47
CA CYS A 517 0.07 24.25 8.83
C CYS A 517 0.34 25.64 9.40
N LEU A 518 1.62 25.99 9.47
CA LEU A 518 2.09 27.30 9.92
C LEU A 518 1.52 28.42 9.02
N VAL A 519 0.94 29.45 9.64
CA VAL A 519 0.59 30.70 8.97
C VAL A 519 1.87 31.52 8.81
N ILE A 520 2.42 31.54 7.60
CA ILE A 520 3.69 32.21 7.27
C ILE A 520 3.65 33.67 7.71
N GLY A 521 4.70 34.12 8.40
CA GLY A 521 4.84 35.51 8.88
C GLY A 521 4.10 35.82 10.19
N SER A 522 3.38 34.87 10.79
CA SER A 522 2.71 35.05 12.08
C SER A 522 3.71 35.22 13.25
N LYS A 523 3.47 36.22 14.10
CA LYS A 523 4.25 36.50 15.32
C LYS A 523 3.28 36.77 16.49
N PRO A 524 3.16 35.89 17.51
CA PRO A 524 3.80 34.57 17.62
C PRO A 524 3.32 33.60 16.51
N PRO A 525 4.03 32.49 16.26
CA PRO A 525 3.64 31.50 15.25
C PRO A 525 2.22 30.98 15.49
N LYS A 526 1.39 31.03 14.45
CA LYS A 526 0.01 30.54 14.41
C LYS A 526 -0.14 29.41 13.41
N TYR A 527 -1.06 28.50 13.65
CA TYR A 527 -1.35 27.36 12.80
C TYR A 527 -2.83 27.32 12.42
N LYS A 528 -3.13 26.86 11.20
CA LYS A 528 -4.51 26.70 10.70
C LYS A 528 -4.70 25.32 10.07
N PRO A 529 -5.93 24.79 10.02
CA PRO A 529 -6.24 23.59 9.23
C PRO A 529 -5.66 23.69 7.82
N CYS A 530 -5.04 22.61 7.35
CA CYS A 530 -4.51 22.51 6.01
C CYS A 530 -4.74 21.13 5.40
N THR A 531 -4.20 20.93 4.20
CA THR A 531 -4.30 19.71 3.40
C THR A 531 -3.09 18.80 3.55
N GLY A 532 -1.98 19.29 4.16
CA GLY A 532 -0.69 18.60 4.15
C GLY A 532 0.08 18.71 2.83
N MET A 533 -0.47 19.37 1.81
CA MET A 533 0.20 19.65 0.54
C MET A 533 1.21 20.79 0.66
N LEU A 534 2.47 20.48 0.37
CA LEU A 534 3.59 21.41 0.44
C LEU A 534 4.25 21.55 -0.93
N LEU A 535 4.31 22.78 -1.45
CA LEU A 535 5.15 23.12 -2.59
C LEU A 535 6.48 23.69 -2.10
N HIS A 536 7.57 23.11 -2.61
CA HIS A 536 8.91 23.65 -2.45
C HIS A 536 9.20 24.66 -3.56
N LYS A 537 9.45 25.93 -3.20
CA LYS A 537 9.99 26.96 -4.12
C LYS A 537 11.34 27.52 -3.66
N ASN A 538 12.31 27.50 -4.56
CA ASN A 538 13.71 27.93 -4.48
C ASN A 538 14.54 27.25 -3.37
N SER A 539 15.81 26.93 -3.68
CA SER A 539 16.72 26.20 -2.78
C SER A 539 17.50 27.11 -1.80
N SER A 540 17.01 27.29 -0.56
CA SER A 540 17.77 27.69 0.67
C SER A 540 16.85 27.62 1.94
N PRO A 541 17.30 27.73 3.20
CA PRO A 541 17.20 26.61 4.14
C PRO A 541 16.37 26.86 5.42
N ASP A 542 15.43 27.82 5.46
CA ASP A 542 14.79 28.16 6.74
C ASP A 542 13.87 27.06 7.30
N TYR A 543 13.26 26.24 6.43
CA TYR A 543 12.34 25.15 6.84
C TYR A 543 12.70 23.75 6.30
N CYS A 544 13.77 23.67 5.51
CA CYS A 544 14.15 22.52 4.71
C CYS A 544 15.66 22.29 4.93
N LYS A 545 15.98 21.40 5.88
CA LYS A 545 17.37 21.17 6.33
C LYS A 545 17.98 20.01 5.54
N LYS A 546 19.16 20.24 4.96
CA LYS A 546 20.02 19.17 4.42
C LYS A 546 20.64 18.37 5.57
N VAL A 547 20.65 17.05 5.47
CA VAL A 547 21.34 16.18 6.44
C VAL A 547 22.79 15.99 6.01
N THR A 548 23.72 16.30 6.91
CA THR A 548 25.09 15.79 6.88
C THR A 548 25.17 14.57 7.79
N LEU A 549 25.84 13.51 7.33
CA LEU A 549 25.97 12.19 7.99
C LEU A 549 26.42 12.20 9.47
N ASP A 550 26.87 13.34 10.01
CA ASP A 550 27.43 13.47 11.36
C ASP A 550 26.54 14.14 12.43
N ASN A 551 25.28 14.48 12.17
CA ASN A 551 24.52 15.33 13.11
C ASN A 551 23.48 14.60 13.96
N THR A 552 23.90 14.20 15.17
CA THR A 552 23.07 14.03 16.38
C THR A 552 22.50 15.36 16.94
N ASP A 553 22.60 16.45 16.18
CA ASP A 553 22.29 17.81 16.64
C ASP A 553 21.31 18.54 15.68
N VAL A 554 20.27 17.83 15.21
CA VAL A 554 19.08 18.54 14.71
C VAL A 554 18.39 19.16 15.93
N ASN A 555 18.77 20.39 16.24
CA ASN A 555 18.22 21.16 17.34
C ASN A 555 16.67 21.15 17.26
N TYR A 556 16.01 20.33 18.09
CA TYR A 556 14.54 20.11 18.16
C TYR A 556 13.75 21.37 18.58
N LYS A 557 14.40 22.53 18.57
CA LYS A 557 13.88 23.87 18.83
C LYS A 557 13.42 24.60 17.56
N SER A 558 13.56 24.04 16.36
CA SER A 558 13.01 24.66 15.15
C SER A 558 11.49 24.67 15.15
N LEU A 559 10.91 25.75 14.62
CA LEU A 559 9.48 25.91 14.38
C LEU A 559 8.99 24.78 13.47
N SER A 560 7.97 24.02 13.90
CA SER A 560 7.37 22.98 13.06
C SER A 560 6.59 23.63 11.93
N PHE A 561 6.79 23.19 10.68
CA PHE A 561 6.00 23.72 9.56
C PHE A 561 4.58 23.15 9.59
N ILE A 562 4.47 21.87 9.94
CA ILE A 562 3.22 21.13 10.04
C ILE A 562 3.11 20.46 11.41
N LYS A 563 1.90 20.51 11.97
CA LYS A 563 1.48 19.85 13.19
C LYS A 563 0.41 18.82 12.83
N PHE A 564 0.43 17.64 13.42
CA PHE A 564 -0.64 16.63 13.29
C PHE A 564 -1.36 16.44 14.61
N TYR A 565 -2.69 16.40 14.54
CA TYR A 565 -3.57 16.05 15.65
C TYR A 565 -4.20 14.68 15.41
N CYS A 566 -3.83 13.71 16.24
CA CYS A 566 -4.31 12.34 16.17
C CYS A 566 -5.24 12.08 17.36
N ASP A 567 -6.55 11.97 17.10
CA ASP A 567 -7.54 11.75 18.17
C ASP A 567 -7.57 10.26 18.58
N LYS A 568 -7.63 9.99 19.89
CA LYS A 568 -7.75 8.60 20.40
C LYS A 568 -8.99 7.88 19.90
N PHE A 569 -10.04 8.60 19.49
CA PHE A 569 -11.30 8.07 18.98
C PHE A 569 -11.49 8.29 17.46
N GLY A 570 -10.51 8.89 16.78
CA GLY A 570 -10.59 9.29 15.36
C GLY A 570 -11.24 10.68 15.21
N ALA A 571 -10.66 11.54 14.39
CA ALA A 571 -11.23 12.84 14.05
C ALA A 571 -11.37 12.97 12.53
N ILE A 572 -12.57 13.33 12.07
CA ILE A 572 -12.81 13.84 10.72
C ILE A 572 -12.60 15.35 10.74
N LEU A 573 -11.84 15.89 9.79
CA LEU A 573 -12.08 17.24 9.29
C LEU A 573 -12.93 17.12 8.02
N ASN A 574 -14.13 17.69 8.06
CA ASN A 574 -14.89 18.00 6.84
C ASN A 574 -14.31 19.30 6.27
N GLU A 575 -13.82 19.29 5.04
CA GLU A 575 -13.43 20.48 4.27
C GLU A 575 -14.59 21.49 4.07
N GLN A 576 -15.80 21.24 4.56
CA GLN A 576 -16.96 22.09 4.30
C GLN A 576 -17.06 23.36 5.15
N ASN A 577 -16.22 23.58 6.17
CA ASN A 577 -16.36 24.75 7.05
C ASN A 577 -15.33 25.88 6.85
N THR A 578 -14.52 25.88 5.78
CA THR A 578 -13.60 26.99 5.48
C THR A 578 -14.15 28.01 4.48
N LYS A 579 -15.45 27.95 4.17
CA LYS A 579 -16.18 29.04 3.48
C LYS A 579 -17.32 29.57 4.35
N GLU A 580 -16.97 30.29 5.41
CA GLU A 580 -17.78 31.41 5.92
C GLU A 580 -16.88 32.61 6.22
#